data_AF-A0A382KQB5-F1
#
_entry.id   AF-A0A382KQB5-F1
#
_cell.length_a   1.000
_cell.length_b   1.000
_cell.length_c   1.000
_cell.angle_alpha   90.00
_cell.angle_beta   90.00
_cell.angle_gamma   90.00
#
_symmetry.space_group_name_H-M   'P 1'
#
loop_
_entity.id
_entity.type
_entity.pdbx_description
1 polymer ?
#
loop_
_entity_poly.entity_id
_entity_poly.type
_entity_poly.pdbx_seq_one_letter_code
_entity_poly.pdbx_strand_id
1 'polypeptide(L)'
;ESIDARLAHAGADIDRVHRGIRHMHARLHDLTPDRVRFFAGGGMLGGLQLLDINEDVLYWWRSRWQASRQEWQRMREQVDGVDGDILLGGIPRTPAFSGLTGQDYTGLTKYFDLIFPKHYYWHRGMDGLYGTVFRWVKRLMIWNPSLTENDCFRVVELLTGVHIPGVDTLVDLEKGHTQAFFDEMVYTETRRALEGIGDPSKVIGWVSTGREPHGGDQMPPSALKGILETAQRAGLERFLYHPEPDIGAGEWLQISTMCGSVWPEDLKARGYWPGDTPRPDTWNGGRPTPGEE
;
A
#
# COMPACT_ATOMS: atom_id res chain seq x y z
N GLU A 1 15.01 -13.23 -13.03
CA GLU A 1 15.40 -12.36 -14.16
C GLU A 1 15.79 -10.99 -13.63
N SER A 2 16.81 -10.33 -14.20
CA SER A 2 17.20 -8.97 -13.77
C SER A 2 16.20 -7.92 -14.28
N ILE A 3 16.16 -6.74 -13.65
CA ILE A 3 15.26 -5.66 -14.10
C ILE A 3 15.59 -5.17 -15.51
N ASP A 4 16.89 -5.14 -15.86
CA ASP A 4 17.34 -4.74 -17.20
C ASP A 4 16.90 -5.74 -18.26
N ALA A 5 16.96 -7.04 -17.99
CA ALA A 5 16.47 -8.06 -18.91
C ALA A 5 14.97 -7.92 -19.17
N ARG A 6 14.17 -7.69 -18.12
CA ARG A 6 12.72 -7.44 -18.26
C ARG A 6 12.42 -6.20 -19.10
N LEU A 7 13.16 -5.12 -18.90
CA LEU A 7 13.00 -3.87 -19.65
C LEU A 7 13.46 -4.04 -21.11
N ALA A 8 14.58 -4.72 -21.35
CA ALA A 8 15.11 -4.97 -22.68
C ALA A 8 14.17 -5.86 -23.51
N HIS A 9 13.63 -6.89 -22.88
CA HIS A 9 12.60 -7.76 -23.47
C HIS A 9 11.31 -6.98 -23.79
N ALA A 10 11.07 -5.88 -23.09
CA ALA A 10 9.99 -4.95 -23.41
C ALA A 10 10.31 -3.92 -24.50
N GLY A 11 11.52 -3.97 -25.07
CA GLY A 11 12.00 -3.07 -26.12
C GLY A 11 12.58 -1.75 -25.62
N ALA A 12 12.93 -1.65 -24.33
CA ALA A 12 13.53 -0.44 -23.77
C ALA A 12 15.03 -0.34 -24.11
N ASP A 13 15.48 0.87 -24.43
CA ASP A 13 16.89 1.26 -24.44
C ASP A 13 17.39 1.36 -23.00
N ILE A 14 18.21 0.37 -22.60
CA ILE A 14 18.70 0.25 -21.22
C ILE A 14 19.66 1.38 -20.84
N ASP A 15 20.50 1.84 -21.78
CA ASP A 15 21.42 2.95 -21.51
C ASP A 15 20.64 4.23 -21.22
N ARG A 16 19.56 4.48 -21.99
CA ARG A 16 18.66 5.60 -21.76
C ARG A 16 17.92 5.49 -20.43
N VAL A 17 17.42 4.29 -20.09
CA VAL A 17 16.81 4.03 -18.78
C VAL A 17 17.79 4.37 -17.66
N HIS A 18 19.03 3.91 -17.73
CA HIS A 18 20.04 4.16 -16.71
C HIS A 18 20.44 5.64 -16.62
N ARG A 19 20.45 6.39 -17.74
CA ARG A 19 20.61 7.85 -17.69
C ARG A 19 19.49 8.53 -16.91
N GLY A 20 18.23 8.14 -17.15
CA GLY A 20 17.08 8.64 -16.39
C GLY A 20 17.17 8.34 -14.90
N ILE A 21 17.53 7.11 -14.53
CA ILE A 21 17.74 6.71 -13.12
C ILE A 21 18.83 7.55 -12.47
N ARG A 22 19.99 7.69 -13.12
CA ARG A 22 21.12 8.48 -12.59
C ARG A 22 20.76 9.96 -12.44
N HIS A 23 20.03 10.53 -13.41
CA HIS A 23 19.57 11.92 -13.34
C HIS A 23 18.65 12.14 -12.16
N MET A 24 17.61 11.31 -12.01
CA MET A 24 16.68 11.40 -10.89
C MET A 24 17.39 11.21 -9.55
N HIS A 25 18.31 10.23 -9.47
CA HIS A 25 19.12 10.00 -8.27
C HIS A 25 19.95 11.22 -7.90
N ALA A 26 20.64 11.84 -8.86
CA ALA A 26 21.41 13.06 -8.64
C ALA A 26 20.52 14.22 -8.17
N ARG A 27 19.36 14.42 -8.80
CA ARG A 27 18.40 15.48 -8.42
C ARG A 27 17.85 15.30 -7.00
N LEU A 28 17.66 14.06 -6.54
CA LEU A 28 17.25 13.76 -5.15
C LEU A 28 18.36 13.98 -4.11
N HIS A 29 19.62 14.07 -4.52
CA HIS A 29 20.78 14.39 -3.67
C HIS A 29 21.18 15.87 -3.71
N ASP A 30 20.47 16.69 -4.49
CA ASP A 30 20.77 18.10 -4.72
C ASP A 30 19.52 18.96 -4.51
N LEU A 31 18.77 18.64 -3.46
CA LEU A 31 17.60 19.42 -3.03
C LEU A 31 18.03 20.46 -2.01
N THR A 32 17.62 21.70 -2.24
CA THR A 32 17.89 22.83 -1.33
C THR A 32 16.59 23.36 -0.72
N PRO A 33 16.60 23.91 0.50
CA PRO A 33 15.41 24.46 1.14
C PRO A 33 14.62 25.45 0.27
N ASP A 34 15.30 26.41 -0.36
CA ASP A 34 14.63 27.45 -1.17
C ASP A 34 13.89 26.86 -2.36
N ARG A 35 14.53 25.94 -3.09
CA ARG A 35 13.90 25.24 -4.23
C ARG A 35 12.70 24.41 -3.77
N VAL A 36 12.84 23.61 -2.71
CA VAL A 36 11.73 22.79 -2.20
C VAL A 36 10.57 23.68 -1.79
N ARG A 37 10.84 24.74 -1.03
CA ARG A 37 9.79 25.61 -0.48
C ARG A 37 9.03 26.36 -1.56
N PHE A 38 9.73 26.77 -2.61
CA PHE A 38 9.15 27.45 -3.77
C PHE A 38 8.35 26.49 -4.66
N PHE A 39 8.94 25.36 -5.07
CA PHE A 39 8.37 24.51 -6.12
C PHE A 39 7.38 23.44 -5.61
N ALA A 40 7.50 22.96 -4.36
CA ALA A 40 6.68 21.84 -3.88
C ALA A 40 5.17 22.16 -3.84
N GLY A 41 4.79 23.44 -3.71
CA GLY A 41 3.39 23.87 -3.78
C GLY A 41 2.85 24.08 -5.20
N GLY A 42 3.68 23.92 -6.23
CA GLY A 42 3.33 24.22 -7.63
C GLY A 42 2.61 23.09 -8.38
N GLY A 43 2.15 22.05 -7.68
CA GLY A 43 1.52 20.87 -8.29
C GLY A 43 2.45 20.15 -9.27
N MET A 44 1.88 19.55 -10.32
CA MET A 44 2.63 18.78 -11.32
C MET A 44 3.80 19.57 -11.92
N LEU A 45 3.55 20.79 -12.40
CA LEU A 45 4.58 21.59 -13.08
C LEU A 45 5.69 22.05 -12.12
N GLY A 46 5.33 22.41 -10.88
CA GLY A 46 6.32 22.69 -9.84
C GLY A 46 7.20 21.47 -9.54
N GLY A 47 6.61 20.27 -9.51
CA GLY A 47 7.37 19.04 -9.31
C GLY A 47 8.33 18.71 -10.44
N LEU A 48 7.90 18.91 -11.69
CA LEU A 48 8.78 18.77 -12.86
C LEU A 48 10.00 19.70 -12.77
N GLN A 49 9.80 20.94 -12.29
CA GLN A 49 10.87 21.92 -12.11
C GLN A 49 11.79 21.62 -10.91
N LEU A 50 11.22 21.18 -9.79
CA LEU A 50 12.01 20.83 -8.59
C LEU A 50 12.99 19.71 -8.89
N LEU A 51 12.47 18.64 -9.50
CA LEU A 51 13.16 17.39 -9.78
C LEU A 51 13.85 17.38 -11.14
N ASP A 52 13.76 18.48 -11.90
CA ASP A 52 14.34 18.62 -13.24
C ASP A 52 14.03 17.40 -14.12
N ILE A 53 12.73 17.09 -14.24
CA ILE A 53 12.27 15.90 -14.96
C ILE A 53 12.52 16.06 -16.46
N ASN A 54 13.60 15.45 -16.93
CA ASN A 54 14.01 15.46 -18.33
C ASN A 54 13.45 14.28 -19.13
N GLU A 55 13.74 14.25 -20.43
CA GLU A 55 13.24 13.21 -21.34
C GLU A 55 13.69 11.79 -20.96
N ASP A 56 14.89 11.63 -20.39
CA ASP A 56 15.40 10.31 -19.99
C ASP A 56 14.72 9.78 -18.72
N VAL A 57 14.35 10.67 -17.78
CA VAL A 57 13.52 10.29 -16.63
C VAL A 57 12.13 9.86 -17.08
N LEU A 58 11.49 10.63 -17.98
CA LEU A 58 10.19 10.27 -18.54
C LEU A 58 10.25 8.96 -19.32
N TYR A 59 11.32 8.76 -20.10
CA TYR A 59 11.57 7.51 -20.82
C TYR A 59 11.66 6.33 -19.85
N TRP A 60 12.47 6.44 -18.78
CA TRP A 60 12.57 5.41 -17.76
C TRP A 60 11.21 5.06 -17.14
N TRP A 61 10.42 6.05 -16.72
CA TRP A 61 9.11 5.81 -16.14
C TRP A 61 8.15 5.14 -17.12
N ARG A 62 8.13 5.58 -18.39
CA ARG A 62 7.32 4.96 -19.44
C ARG A 62 7.74 3.52 -19.71
N SER A 63 9.03 3.23 -19.75
CA SER A 63 9.57 1.88 -19.99
C SER A 63 9.14 0.90 -18.89
N ARG A 64 9.13 1.32 -17.62
CA ARG A 64 8.62 0.48 -16.51
C ARG A 64 7.14 0.14 -16.70
N TRP A 65 6.33 1.11 -17.11
CA TRP A 65 4.91 0.88 -17.36
C TRP A 65 4.68 -0.07 -18.56
N GLN A 66 5.43 0.11 -19.65
CA GLN A 66 5.35 -0.77 -20.81
C GLN A 66 5.78 -2.21 -20.48
N ALA A 67 6.86 -2.38 -19.71
CA ALA A 67 7.31 -3.70 -19.29
C ALA A 67 6.27 -4.43 -18.43
N SER A 68 5.66 -3.73 -17.46
CA SER A 68 4.58 -4.31 -16.65
C SER A 68 3.39 -4.77 -17.51
N ARG A 69 2.96 -3.94 -18.48
CA ARG A 69 1.83 -4.27 -19.36
C ARG A 69 2.10 -5.47 -20.26
N GLN A 70 3.30 -5.57 -20.82
CA GLN A 70 3.66 -6.72 -21.65
C GLN A 70 3.71 -8.00 -20.82
N GLU A 71 4.21 -7.92 -19.59
CA GLU A 71 4.24 -9.08 -18.69
C GLU A 71 2.83 -9.56 -18.34
N TRP A 72 1.93 -8.63 -17.99
CA TRP A 72 0.54 -8.99 -17.68
C TRP A 72 -0.21 -9.55 -18.90
N GLN A 73 0.07 -9.04 -20.10
CA GLN A 73 -0.47 -9.59 -21.34
C GLN A 73 -0.02 -11.05 -21.53
N ARG A 74 1.27 -11.35 -21.34
CA ARG A 74 1.78 -12.72 -21.43
C ARG A 74 1.20 -13.64 -20.36
N MET A 75 0.99 -13.14 -19.15
CA MET A 75 0.35 -13.91 -18.08
C MET A 75 -1.10 -14.25 -18.44
N ARG A 76 -1.86 -13.27 -18.97
CA ARG A 76 -3.23 -13.48 -19.44
C ARG A 76 -3.28 -14.53 -20.55
N GLU A 77 -2.42 -14.42 -21.57
CA GLU A 77 -2.34 -15.39 -22.67
C GLU A 77 -2.02 -16.81 -22.18
N GLN A 78 -1.15 -16.96 -21.18
CA GLN A 78 -0.86 -18.26 -20.58
C GLN A 78 -2.06 -18.84 -19.83
N VAL A 79 -2.78 -18.02 -19.06
CA VAL A 79 -3.98 -18.49 -18.34
C VAL A 79 -5.11 -18.82 -19.32
N ASP A 80 -5.29 -18.05 -20.39
CA ASP A 80 -6.27 -18.33 -21.46
C ASP A 80 -5.97 -19.62 -22.21
N GLY A 81 -4.72 -20.09 -22.20
CA GLY A 81 -4.29 -21.33 -22.85
C GLY A 81 -4.48 -22.59 -22.01
N VAL A 82 -4.94 -22.48 -20.75
CA VAL A 82 -5.16 -23.62 -19.85
C VAL A 82 -6.64 -24.04 -19.90
N ASP A 83 -6.91 -25.34 -19.91
CA ASP A 83 -8.28 -25.86 -19.83
C ASP A 83 -8.92 -25.55 -18.46
N GLY A 84 -10.12 -24.98 -18.48
CA GLY A 84 -10.95 -24.69 -17.30
C GLY A 84 -11.15 -23.18 -17.05
N ASP A 85 -12.03 -22.87 -16.09
CA ASP A 85 -12.38 -21.49 -15.74
C ASP A 85 -11.40 -20.90 -14.71
N ILE A 86 -10.16 -20.66 -15.13
CA ILE A 86 -9.11 -20.11 -14.26
C ILE A 86 -9.14 -18.57 -14.31
N LEU A 87 -9.38 -17.95 -13.16
CA LEU A 87 -9.33 -16.49 -13.00
C LEU A 87 -7.91 -16.01 -12.70
N LEU A 88 -7.51 -14.90 -13.30
CA LEU A 88 -6.23 -14.24 -13.06
C LEU A 88 -6.40 -13.00 -12.17
N GLY A 89 -5.80 -13.05 -10.97
CA GLY A 89 -5.81 -11.97 -10.00
C GLY A 89 -4.58 -11.06 -10.08
N GLY A 90 -4.77 -9.74 -9.97
CA GLY A 90 -3.70 -8.76 -9.88
C GLY A 90 -3.71 -8.02 -8.54
N ILE A 91 -2.57 -7.85 -7.88
CA ILE A 91 -2.47 -7.22 -6.55
C ILE A 91 -1.71 -5.88 -6.62
N PRO A 92 -2.33 -4.81 -7.17
CA PRO A 92 -1.68 -3.52 -7.27
C PRO A 92 -1.50 -2.85 -5.90
N ARG A 93 -0.51 -1.97 -5.84
CA ARG A 93 -0.37 -1.02 -4.72
C ARG A 93 -1.58 -0.08 -4.74
N THR A 94 -1.99 0.45 -3.59
CA THR A 94 -3.02 1.51 -3.50
C THR A 94 -2.79 2.63 -4.54
N PRO A 95 -3.83 3.25 -5.12
CA PRO A 95 -3.73 4.17 -6.26
C PRO A 95 -2.65 5.25 -6.16
N ALA A 96 -2.40 5.80 -4.98
CA ALA A 96 -1.33 6.77 -4.72
C ALA A 96 0.07 6.31 -5.17
N PHE A 97 0.36 5.02 -5.06
CA PHE A 97 1.66 4.47 -5.49
C PHE A 97 1.64 3.91 -6.91
N SER A 98 0.49 3.91 -7.60
CA SER A 98 0.34 3.21 -8.87
C SER A 98 1.28 3.76 -9.95
N GLY A 99 1.42 5.08 -10.05
CA GLY A 99 2.36 5.73 -10.96
C GLY A 99 3.83 5.35 -10.69
N LEU A 100 4.18 5.22 -9.41
CA LEU A 100 5.53 4.82 -8.98
C LEU A 100 5.82 3.35 -9.26
N THR A 101 4.80 2.49 -9.37
CA THR A 101 4.94 1.06 -9.66
C THR A 101 4.56 0.68 -11.09
N GLY A 102 4.28 1.66 -11.95
CA GLY A 102 3.91 1.42 -13.36
C GLY A 102 2.55 0.74 -13.52
N GLN A 103 1.64 0.97 -12.58
CA GLN A 103 0.30 0.40 -12.54
C GLN A 103 -0.73 1.45 -12.98
N ASP A 104 -1.46 1.13 -14.05
CA ASP A 104 -2.56 1.94 -14.57
C ASP A 104 -3.89 1.25 -14.27
N TYR A 105 -4.58 1.71 -13.22
CA TYR A 105 -5.84 1.17 -12.76
C TYR A 105 -6.92 1.12 -13.86
N THR A 106 -6.91 2.09 -14.78
CA THR A 106 -7.88 2.16 -15.90
C THR A 106 -7.67 1.10 -16.97
N GLY A 107 -6.50 0.47 -16.97
CA GLY A 107 -6.13 -0.59 -17.90
C GLY A 107 -6.07 -1.98 -17.29
N LEU A 108 -6.16 -2.14 -15.97
CA LEU A 108 -5.92 -3.44 -15.31
C LEU A 108 -6.94 -4.51 -15.70
N THR A 109 -8.20 -4.14 -15.96
CA THR A 109 -9.27 -5.07 -16.35
C THR A 109 -9.04 -5.73 -17.71
N LYS A 110 -8.08 -5.24 -18.51
CA LYS A 110 -7.65 -5.90 -19.75
C LYS A 110 -6.84 -7.17 -19.50
N TYR A 111 -6.27 -7.30 -18.30
CA TYR A 111 -5.34 -8.38 -17.96
C TYR A 111 -5.85 -9.24 -16.80
N PHE A 112 -6.59 -8.64 -15.86
CA PHE A 112 -7.00 -9.29 -14.61
C PHE A 112 -8.52 -9.40 -14.49
N ASP A 113 -8.98 -10.56 -14.04
CA ASP A 113 -10.37 -10.83 -13.72
C ASP A 113 -10.75 -10.27 -12.35
N LEU A 114 -9.83 -10.38 -11.39
CA LEU A 114 -9.95 -9.86 -10.03
C LEU A 114 -8.78 -8.95 -9.70
N ILE A 115 -9.05 -7.81 -9.08
CA ILE A 115 -8.04 -6.80 -8.77
C ILE A 115 -8.09 -6.53 -7.26
N PHE A 116 -6.92 -6.58 -6.66
CA PHE A 116 -6.72 -6.54 -5.22
C PHE A 116 -5.91 -5.31 -4.78
N PRO A 117 -6.48 -4.10 -4.79
CA PRO A 117 -5.80 -2.91 -4.28
C PRO A 117 -5.39 -3.14 -2.83
N LYS A 118 -4.10 -2.95 -2.52
CA LYS A 118 -3.60 -3.13 -1.16
C LYS A 118 -4.00 -1.97 -0.24
N HIS A 119 -4.76 -2.29 0.82
CA HIS A 119 -5.12 -1.45 1.96
C HIS A 119 -4.19 -1.69 3.17
N TYR A 120 -2.88 -1.72 2.91
CA TYR A 120 -1.78 -1.87 3.87
C TYR A 120 -1.29 -0.55 4.50
N TYR A 121 -1.91 -0.12 5.57
CA TYR A 121 -1.62 1.22 6.11
C TYR A 121 -0.61 1.24 7.26
N TRP A 122 0.04 0.11 7.56
CA TRP A 122 0.96 0.00 8.69
C TRP A 122 2.21 0.89 8.59
N HIS A 123 2.73 1.22 9.76
CA HIS A 123 4.03 1.86 9.94
C HIS A 123 5.16 0.82 9.93
N ARG A 124 6.41 1.29 9.80
CA ARG A 124 7.62 0.46 9.63
C ARG A 124 7.47 -0.55 8.47
N GLY A 125 8.26 -1.63 8.47
CA GLY A 125 8.30 -2.60 7.38
C GLY A 125 8.83 -2.07 6.06
N MET A 126 8.54 -2.79 4.97
CA MET A 126 9.01 -2.48 3.61
C MET A 126 7.95 -1.78 2.75
N ASP A 127 6.66 -2.01 2.96
CA ASP A 127 5.67 -1.70 1.92
C ASP A 127 4.38 -1.07 2.46
N GLY A 128 4.13 -1.01 3.77
CA GLY A 128 3.04 -0.22 4.34
C GLY A 128 3.11 1.27 3.98
N LEU A 129 1.96 1.94 3.87
CA LEU A 129 1.87 3.37 3.51
C LEU A 129 2.70 4.25 4.45
N TYR A 130 2.41 4.17 5.76
CA TYR A 130 3.09 4.94 6.79
C TYR A 130 4.59 4.65 6.81
N GLY A 131 4.97 3.37 6.74
CA GLY A 131 6.37 2.98 6.69
C GLY A 131 7.10 3.51 5.45
N THR A 132 6.42 3.52 4.29
CA THR A 132 7.01 4.04 3.05
C THR A 132 7.28 5.53 3.13
N VAL A 133 6.32 6.32 3.61
CA VAL A 133 6.50 7.75 3.86
C VAL A 133 7.65 7.98 4.86
N PHE A 134 7.64 7.29 6.00
CA PHE A 134 8.71 7.38 7.00
C PHE A 134 10.11 7.16 6.40
N ARG A 135 10.30 6.05 5.68
CA ARG A 135 11.60 5.68 5.10
C ARG A 135 12.05 6.69 4.05
N TRP A 136 11.13 7.22 3.25
CA TRP A 136 11.46 8.18 2.20
C TRP A 136 11.83 9.54 2.78
N VAL A 137 11.06 10.05 3.76
CA VAL A 137 11.39 11.28 4.50
C VAL A 137 12.77 11.14 5.16
N LYS A 138 13.01 10.06 5.92
CA LYS A 138 14.33 9.80 6.53
C LYS A 138 15.46 9.75 5.49
N ARG A 139 15.21 9.12 4.33
CA ARG A 139 16.22 9.00 3.29
C ARG A 139 16.56 10.36 2.67
N LEU A 140 15.56 11.21 2.43
CA LEU A 140 15.77 12.56 1.90
C LEU A 140 16.56 13.45 2.88
N MET A 141 16.29 13.33 4.18
CA MET A 141 17.07 14.02 5.22
C MET A 141 18.55 13.58 5.22
N ILE A 142 18.81 12.28 5.01
CA ILE A 142 20.18 11.75 4.91
C ILE A 142 20.88 12.30 3.66
N TRP A 143 20.19 12.30 2.52
CA TRP A 143 20.76 12.78 1.26
C TRP A 143 20.94 14.29 1.19
N ASN A 144 20.12 15.05 1.93
CA ASN A 144 20.12 16.51 1.89
C ASN A 144 20.11 17.08 3.32
N PRO A 145 21.26 17.14 4.01
CA PRO A 145 21.34 17.55 5.42
C PRO A 145 20.84 18.97 5.72
N SER A 146 20.68 19.82 4.71
CA SER A 146 20.15 21.18 4.83
C SER A 146 18.63 21.24 4.87
N LEU A 147 17.92 20.17 4.48
CA LEU A 147 16.46 20.11 4.51
C LEU A 147 15.95 19.87 5.92
N THR A 148 14.85 20.54 6.26
CA THR A 148 14.07 20.19 7.45
C THR A 148 13.21 18.95 7.19
N GLU A 149 12.66 18.37 8.26
CA GLU A 149 11.71 17.27 8.16
C GLU A 149 10.48 17.64 7.32
N ASN A 150 9.92 18.84 7.52
CA ASN A 150 8.81 19.36 6.74
C ASN A 150 9.19 19.51 5.25
N ASP A 151 10.38 20.05 4.94
CA ASP A 151 10.86 20.11 3.56
C ASP A 151 10.87 18.70 2.91
N CYS A 152 11.26 17.66 3.66
CA CYS A 152 11.26 16.28 3.17
C CYS A 152 9.86 15.71 2.99
N PHE A 153 8.91 15.98 3.90
CA PHE A 153 7.50 15.61 3.72
C PHE A 153 6.93 16.20 2.44
N ARG A 154 7.13 17.50 2.19
CA ARG A 154 6.64 18.17 0.97
C ARG A 154 7.18 17.54 -0.31
N VAL A 155 8.42 17.03 -0.30
CA VAL A 155 8.99 16.30 -1.45
C VAL A 155 8.33 14.93 -1.63
N VAL A 156 8.06 14.20 -0.54
CA VAL A 156 7.36 12.90 -0.61
C VAL A 156 5.91 13.07 -1.07
N GLU A 157 5.20 14.07 -0.56
CA GLU A 157 3.87 14.45 -1.01
C GLU A 157 3.84 14.79 -2.49
N LEU A 158 4.80 15.59 -2.97
CA LEU A 158 4.94 15.91 -4.39
C LEU A 158 5.14 14.64 -5.26
N LEU A 159 5.96 13.69 -4.80
CA LEU A 159 6.28 12.47 -5.54
C LEU A 159 5.13 11.46 -5.59
N THR A 160 4.29 11.44 -4.55
CA THR A 160 3.27 10.40 -4.35
C THR A 160 1.84 10.89 -4.48
N GLY A 161 1.62 12.20 -4.33
CA GLY A 161 0.30 12.79 -4.13
C GLY A 161 -0.33 12.45 -2.78
N VAL A 162 0.40 11.82 -1.85
CA VAL A 162 -0.12 11.39 -0.54
C VAL A 162 0.19 12.44 0.50
N HIS A 163 -0.86 13.04 1.05
CA HIS A 163 -0.81 13.77 2.31
C HIS A 163 -1.56 12.94 3.38
N ILE A 164 -0.91 12.59 4.48
CA ILE A 164 -1.54 11.80 5.56
C ILE A 164 -2.14 12.77 6.58
N PRO A 165 -3.48 12.80 6.76
CA PRO A 165 -4.13 13.76 7.65
C PRO A 165 -3.63 13.66 9.10
N GLY A 166 -3.25 14.81 9.67
CA GLY A 166 -2.76 14.90 11.05
C GLY A 166 -1.32 14.41 11.25
N VAL A 167 -0.56 14.23 10.17
CA VAL A 167 0.87 13.90 10.20
C VAL A 167 1.68 15.08 9.63
N ASP A 168 2.28 15.86 10.52
CA ASP A 168 3.17 16.97 10.16
C ASP A 168 4.65 16.61 10.41
N THR A 169 4.88 15.57 11.22
CA THR A 169 6.18 15.10 11.64
C THR A 169 6.28 13.57 11.60
N LEU A 170 7.51 13.05 11.62
CA LEU A 170 7.81 11.62 11.68
C LEU A 170 7.28 10.98 12.98
N VAL A 171 7.21 11.74 14.08
CA VAL A 171 6.65 11.22 15.34
C VAL A 171 5.13 11.12 15.28
N ASP A 172 4.45 11.93 14.46
CA ASP A 172 3.00 11.82 14.29
C ASP A 172 2.58 10.49 13.65
N LEU A 173 3.47 9.84 12.89
CA LEU A 173 3.23 8.50 12.35
C LEU A 173 3.07 7.43 13.46
N GLU A 174 3.58 7.68 14.67
CA GLU A 174 3.41 6.80 15.83
C GLU A 174 2.02 6.93 16.47
N LYS A 175 1.24 7.98 16.15
CA LYS A 175 -0.15 8.13 16.63
C LYS A 175 -1.08 7.08 16.02
N GLY A 176 -0.64 6.38 14.98
CA GLY A 176 -1.42 5.40 14.25
C GLY A 176 -2.48 6.02 13.34
N HIS A 177 -3.57 5.29 13.12
CA HIS A 177 -4.62 5.65 12.18
C HIS A 177 -5.73 6.46 12.87
N THR A 178 -5.80 7.75 12.56
CA THR A 178 -6.82 8.67 13.08
C THR A 178 -8.14 8.55 12.33
N GLN A 179 -9.21 9.14 12.86
CA GLN A 179 -10.48 9.22 12.13
C GLN A 179 -10.34 9.96 10.79
N ALA A 180 -9.58 11.06 10.76
CA ALA A 180 -9.29 11.82 9.54
C ALA A 180 -8.53 10.95 8.51
N PHE A 181 -7.59 10.11 8.96
CA PHE A 181 -6.93 9.15 8.09
C PHE A 181 -7.93 8.21 7.40
N PHE A 182 -8.92 7.68 8.13
CA PHE A 182 -9.94 6.84 7.51
C PHE A 182 -10.80 7.65 6.53
N ASP A 183 -11.37 8.76 6.99
CA ASP A 183 -12.33 9.57 6.25
C ASP A 183 -11.76 10.19 4.97
N GLU A 184 -10.47 10.51 4.94
CA GLU A 184 -9.82 11.13 3.78
C GLU A 184 -8.98 10.12 2.99
N MET A 185 -8.01 9.44 3.62
CA MET A 185 -7.08 8.57 2.90
C MET A 185 -7.71 7.24 2.50
N VAL A 186 -8.26 6.48 3.45
CA VAL A 186 -8.84 5.16 3.12
C VAL A 186 -10.04 5.33 2.18
N TYR A 187 -10.90 6.31 2.45
CA TYR A 187 -12.05 6.59 1.60
C TYR A 187 -11.63 6.96 0.18
N THR A 188 -10.74 7.94 0.03
CA THR A 188 -10.32 8.44 -1.30
C THR A 188 -9.58 7.37 -2.09
N GLU A 189 -8.64 6.65 -1.47
CA GLU A 189 -7.89 5.61 -2.17
C GLU A 189 -8.79 4.44 -2.59
N THR A 190 -9.79 4.09 -1.77
CA THR A 190 -10.79 3.08 -2.15
C THR A 190 -11.66 3.58 -3.29
N ARG A 191 -12.15 4.84 -3.22
CA ARG A 191 -12.93 5.47 -4.30
C ARG A 191 -12.17 5.50 -5.62
N ARG A 192 -10.93 5.98 -5.60
CA ARG A 192 -10.06 6.05 -6.77
C ARG A 192 -9.80 4.68 -7.39
N ALA A 193 -9.63 3.64 -6.57
CA ALA A 193 -9.48 2.28 -7.07
C ALA A 193 -10.74 1.80 -7.81
N LEU A 194 -11.92 1.98 -7.19
CA LEU A 194 -13.21 1.61 -7.77
C LEU A 194 -13.50 2.37 -9.08
N GLU A 195 -13.24 3.68 -9.10
CA GLU A 195 -13.42 4.53 -10.29
C GLU A 195 -12.44 4.18 -11.40
N GLY A 196 -11.17 3.98 -11.04
CA GLY A 196 -10.14 3.60 -11.99
C GLY A 196 -10.46 2.27 -12.66
N ILE A 197 -10.92 1.28 -11.90
CA ILE A 197 -11.25 -0.05 -12.43
C ILE A 197 -12.57 -0.03 -13.22
N GLY A 198 -13.54 0.80 -12.80
CA GLY A 198 -14.83 0.98 -13.48
C GLY A 198 -15.82 -0.18 -13.30
N ASP A 199 -15.43 -1.24 -12.59
CA ASP A 199 -16.26 -2.40 -12.27
C ASP A 199 -16.03 -2.82 -10.80
N PRO A 200 -16.90 -2.39 -9.87
CA PRO A 200 -16.79 -2.74 -8.45
C PRO A 200 -16.76 -4.25 -8.19
N SER A 201 -17.43 -5.04 -9.03
CA SER A 201 -17.49 -6.50 -8.91
C SER A 201 -16.17 -7.21 -9.24
N LYS A 202 -15.14 -6.46 -9.67
CA LYS A 202 -13.76 -6.96 -9.85
C LYS A 202 -12.82 -6.51 -8.74
N VAL A 203 -13.24 -5.58 -7.89
CA VAL A 203 -12.38 -5.00 -6.85
C VAL A 203 -12.57 -5.77 -5.54
N ILE A 204 -11.45 -6.19 -4.94
CA ILE A 204 -11.41 -6.87 -3.65
C ILE A 204 -10.31 -6.20 -2.81
N GLY A 205 -10.65 -5.46 -1.76
CA GLY A 205 -9.63 -4.81 -0.93
C GLY A 205 -8.72 -5.84 -0.29
N TRP A 206 -7.42 -5.79 -0.56
CA TRP A 206 -6.45 -6.67 0.11
C TRP A 206 -6.01 -6.01 1.42
N VAL A 207 -6.30 -6.65 2.55
CA VAL A 207 -6.09 -6.07 3.88
C VAL A 207 -5.22 -6.99 4.72
N SER A 208 -4.26 -6.42 5.45
CA SER A 208 -3.48 -7.12 6.48
C SER A 208 -3.26 -6.15 7.65
N THR A 209 -3.26 -6.68 8.87
CA THR A 209 -2.81 -5.99 10.08
C THR A 209 -1.45 -6.49 10.57
N GLY A 210 -0.85 -7.45 9.87
CA GLY A 210 0.27 -8.26 10.34
C GLY A 210 1.66 -7.62 10.18
N ARG A 211 2.65 -8.28 10.80
CA ARG A 211 4.08 -7.93 10.68
C ARG A 211 4.82 -8.66 9.56
N GLU A 212 4.53 -9.92 9.27
CA GLU A 212 5.30 -10.84 8.41
C GLU A 212 4.56 -11.23 7.11
N PRO A 213 5.11 -11.06 5.90
CA PRO A 213 6.54 -10.99 5.61
C PRO A 213 7.06 -9.55 5.47
N HIS A 214 6.20 -8.56 5.73
CA HIS A 214 6.44 -7.19 5.32
C HIS A 214 7.26 -6.37 6.32
N GLY A 215 7.55 -6.92 7.49
CA GLY A 215 8.26 -6.31 8.62
C GLY A 215 7.53 -5.13 9.30
N GLY A 216 6.22 -5.00 9.09
CA GLY A 216 5.40 -3.89 9.58
C GLY A 216 5.19 -3.91 11.10
N ASP A 217 4.70 -2.81 11.66
CA ASP A 217 4.08 -2.88 12.99
C ASP A 217 2.68 -3.48 12.89
N GLN A 218 2.34 -4.34 13.86
CA GLN A 218 1.00 -4.88 13.98
C GLN A 218 0.00 -3.73 14.14
N MET A 219 -1.00 -3.69 13.28
CA MET A 219 -2.10 -2.74 13.40
C MET A 219 -3.13 -3.26 14.40
N PRO A 220 -3.69 -2.40 15.26
CA PRO A 220 -4.72 -2.84 16.20
C PRO A 220 -6.01 -3.26 15.45
N PRO A 221 -6.84 -4.15 16.00
CA PRO A 221 -8.13 -4.52 15.42
C PRO A 221 -9.06 -3.34 15.14
N SER A 222 -8.96 -2.26 15.91
CA SER A 222 -9.71 -1.02 15.66
C SER A 222 -9.33 -0.36 14.33
N ALA A 223 -8.07 -0.47 13.90
CA ALA A 223 -7.64 0.04 12.61
C ALA A 223 -8.17 -0.83 11.47
N LEU A 224 -8.20 -2.16 11.63
CA LEU A 224 -8.87 -3.05 10.67
C LEU A 224 -10.34 -2.66 10.51
N LYS A 225 -11.06 -2.48 11.61
CA LYS A 225 -12.46 -2.02 11.59
C LYS A 225 -12.60 -0.71 10.82
N GLY A 226 -11.80 0.30 11.15
CA GLY A 226 -11.83 1.61 10.48
C GLY A 226 -11.56 1.52 8.98
N ILE A 227 -10.62 0.67 8.55
CA ILE A 227 -10.36 0.40 7.13
C ILE A 227 -11.58 -0.20 6.46
N LEU A 228 -12.13 -1.28 7.03
CA LEU A 228 -13.21 -2.05 6.40
C LEU A 228 -14.51 -1.25 6.32
N GLU A 229 -14.93 -0.59 7.41
CA GLU A 229 -16.13 0.25 7.42
C GLU A 229 -16.01 1.43 6.45
N THR A 230 -14.82 2.04 6.38
CA THR A 230 -14.61 3.17 5.48
C THR A 230 -14.52 2.74 4.02
N ALA A 231 -13.87 1.61 3.73
CA ALA A 231 -13.83 1.06 2.39
C ALA A 231 -15.24 0.64 1.92
N GLN A 232 -16.04 0.04 2.80
CA GLN A 232 -17.45 -0.27 2.52
C GLN A 232 -18.25 1.00 2.24
N ARG A 233 -18.08 2.06 3.04
CA ARG A 233 -18.71 3.38 2.82
C ARG A 233 -18.28 4.01 1.49
N ALA A 234 -17.06 3.74 1.02
CA ALA A 234 -16.58 4.12 -0.32
C ALA A 234 -17.15 3.24 -1.45
N GLY A 235 -17.92 2.19 -1.13
CA GLY A 235 -18.57 1.31 -2.10
C GLY A 235 -17.78 0.03 -2.41
N LEU A 236 -16.77 -0.32 -1.60
CA LEU A 236 -16.11 -1.62 -1.72
C LEU A 236 -17.03 -2.72 -1.17
N GLU A 237 -17.25 -3.76 -1.97
CA GLU A 237 -18.20 -4.84 -1.63
C GLU A 237 -17.51 -6.05 -1.01
N ARG A 238 -16.22 -6.24 -1.27
CA ARG A 238 -15.46 -7.43 -0.87
C ARG A 238 -14.06 -7.06 -0.44
N PHE A 239 -13.52 -7.83 0.49
CA PHE A 239 -12.13 -7.77 0.88
C PHE A 239 -11.54 -9.18 1.00
N LEU A 240 -10.23 -9.26 0.91
CA LEU A 240 -9.42 -10.43 1.21
C LEU A 240 -8.53 -10.06 2.38
N TYR A 241 -8.73 -10.71 3.53
CA TYR A 241 -7.83 -10.56 4.67
C TYR A 241 -6.66 -11.54 4.53
N HIS A 242 -5.44 -11.02 4.62
CA HIS A 242 -4.21 -11.82 4.61
C HIS A 242 -3.70 -12.00 6.05
N PRO A 243 -3.85 -13.19 6.65
CA PRO A 243 -3.35 -13.49 7.99
C PRO A 243 -1.83 -13.74 7.97
N GLU A 244 -1.15 -13.53 9.11
CA GLU A 244 0.31 -13.60 9.19
C GLU A 244 0.80 -14.25 10.50
N PRO A 245 1.18 -15.54 10.52
CA PRO A 245 0.67 -16.61 9.65
C PRO A 245 -0.79 -16.97 9.99
N ASP A 246 -1.24 -16.64 11.19
CA ASP A 246 -2.59 -16.88 11.70
C ASP A 246 -3.32 -15.56 11.93
N ILE A 247 -4.63 -15.63 12.04
CA ILE A 247 -5.46 -14.48 12.42
C ILE A 247 -5.56 -14.38 13.95
N GLY A 248 -5.60 -13.16 14.47
CA GLY A 248 -5.84 -12.88 15.88
C GLY A 248 -7.34 -12.86 16.23
N ALA A 249 -7.65 -13.03 17.52
CA ALA A 249 -9.02 -12.98 18.04
C ALA A 249 -9.69 -11.64 17.74
N GLY A 250 -8.94 -10.55 17.89
CA GLY A 250 -9.44 -9.20 17.62
C GLY A 250 -9.83 -9.00 16.16
N GLU A 251 -8.97 -9.39 15.22
CA GLU A 251 -9.26 -9.29 13.78
C GLU A 251 -10.40 -10.20 13.36
N TRP A 252 -10.44 -11.44 13.86
CA TRP A 252 -11.53 -12.37 13.58
C TRP A 252 -12.87 -11.87 14.11
N LEU A 253 -12.89 -11.27 15.31
CA LEU A 253 -14.10 -10.63 15.84
C LEU A 253 -14.60 -9.51 14.93
N GLN A 254 -13.71 -8.64 14.43
CA GLN A 254 -14.11 -7.57 13.51
C GLN A 254 -14.67 -8.13 12.19
N ILE A 255 -13.98 -9.11 11.58
CA ILE A 255 -14.37 -9.71 10.30
C ILE A 255 -15.70 -10.47 10.43
N SER A 256 -15.85 -11.31 11.45
CA SER A 256 -17.07 -12.10 11.67
C SER A 256 -18.28 -11.23 11.98
N THR A 257 -18.09 -10.12 12.70
CA THR A 257 -19.14 -9.12 12.95
C THR A 257 -19.62 -8.45 11.67
N MET A 258 -18.71 -8.19 10.72
CA MET A 258 -19.05 -7.50 9.47
C MET A 258 -19.62 -8.43 8.40
N CYS A 259 -19.11 -9.66 8.30
CA CYS A 259 -19.34 -10.53 7.14
C CYS A 259 -20.32 -11.69 7.38
N GLY A 260 -20.88 -11.84 8.58
CA GLY A 260 -21.78 -12.94 8.87
C GLY A 260 -22.18 -13.01 10.35
N SER A 261 -22.08 -14.22 10.90
CA SER A 261 -22.38 -14.45 12.32
C SER A 261 -21.21 -14.02 13.18
N VAL A 262 -21.49 -13.15 14.15
CA VAL A 262 -20.53 -12.71 15.16
C VAL A 262 -19.91 -13.93 15.85
N TRP A 263 -18.58 -14.00 15.87
CA TRP A 263 -17.88 -15.01 16.66
C TRP A 263 -18.06 -14.72 18.16
N PRO A 264 -18.59 -15.65 18.96
CA PRO A 264 -19.02 -15.36 20.34
C PRO A 264 -17.87 -15.22 21.35
N GLU A 265 -16.60 -15.33 20.92
CA GLU A 265 -15.40 -15.36 21.78
C GLU A 265 -15.62 -16.23 23.05
N ASP A 266 -16.09 -17.46 22.85
CA ASP A 266 -16.45 -18.35 23.95
C ASP A 266 -15.19 -18.94 24.60
N LEU A 267 -14.90 -18.45 25.80
CA LEU A 267 -13.74 -18.85 26.60
C LEU A 267 -13.83 -20.29 27.13
N LYS A 268 -15.02 -20.90 27.14
CA LYS A 268 -15.29 -22.23 27.68
C LYS A 268 -15.46 -23.29 26.58
N ALA A 269 -15.79 -22.90 25.35
CA ALA A 269 -16.00 -23.84 24.26
C ALA A 269 -14.70 -24.35 23.62
N ARG A 270 -14.69 -25.65 23.28
CA ARG A 270 -13.69 -26.28 22.40
C ARG A 270 -13.85 -25.92 20.91
N GLY A 271 -14.61 -24.86 20.61
CA GLY A 271 -14.83 -24.37 19.25
C GLY A 271 -13.58 -23.72 18.65
N TYR A 272 -13.72 -23.26 17.41
CA TYR A 272 -12.66 -22.53 16.71
C TYR A 272 -12.14 -21.35 17.53
N TRP A 273 -10.82 -21.23 17.60
CA TRP A 273 -10.10 -20.13 18.23
C TRP A 273 -8.97 -19.67 17.30
N PRO A 274 -8.87 -18.37 17.00
CA PRO A 274 -7.83 -17.81 16.13
C PRO A 274 -6.41 -18.11 16.63
N GLY A 275 -5.51 -18.54 15.73
CA GLY A 275 -4.19 -19.07 16.08
C GLY A 275 -3.21 -18.06 16.65
N ASP A 276 -3.35 -16.78 16.28
CA ASP A 276 -2.41 -15.71 16.70
C ASP A 276 -2.80 -15.05 18.03
N THR A 277 -3.81 -15.58 18.73
CA THR A 277 -4.17 -15.12 20.08
C THR A 277 -4.18 -16.30 21.03
N PRO A 278 -3.40 -16.29 22.13
CA PRO A 278 -3.50 -17.30 23.16
C PRO A 278 -4.90 -17.37 23.76
N ARG A 279 -5.35 -18.56 24.17
CA ARG A 279 -6.58 -18.67 24.95
C ARG A 279 -6.38 -17.99 26.32
N PRO A 280 -7.44 -17.47 26.96
CA PRO A 280 -7.32 -16.67 28.20
C PRO A 280 -6.59 -17.38 29.36
N ASP A 281 -6.69 -18.71 29.42
CA ASP A 281 -6.04 -19.56 30.41
C ASP A 281 -4.54 -19.81 30.14
N THR A 282 -4.06 -19.48 28.94
CA THR A 282 -2.66 -19.71 28.53
C THR A 282 -1.67 -18.87 29.35
N TRP A 283 -2.04 -17.64 29.70
CA TRP A 283 -1.19 -16.69 30.44
C TRP A 283 -1.88 -16.17 31.71
N ASN A 284 -2.26 -17.08 32.61
CA ASN A 284 -2.99 -16.75 33.85
C ASN A 284 -2.10 -16.27 35.02
N GLY A 285 -0.76 -16.26 34.86
CA GLY A 285 0.18 -15.85 35.91
C GLY A 285 0.08 -16.69 37.20
N GLY A 286 -0.36 -17.95 37.09
CA GLY A 286 -0.59 -18.84 38.24
C GLY A 286 -1.85 -18.50 39.05
N ARG A 287 -2.70 -17.58 38.57
CA ARG A 287 -3.98 -17.28 39.21
C ARG A 287 -4.93 -18.45 38.98
N PRO A 288 -5.65 -18.90 40.02
CA PRO A 288 -6.70 -19.88 39.82
C PRO A 288 -7.70 -19.30 38.82
N THR A 289 -8.06 -20.12 37.82
CA THR A 289 -9.17 -19.82 36.92
C THR A 289 -10.38 -19.49 37.81
N PRO A 290 -11.06 -18.34 37.62
CA PRO A 290 -12.24 -18.01 38.42
C PRO A 290 -13.18 -19.21 38.44
N GLY A 291 -13.54 -19.64 39.64
CA GLY A 291 -14.28 -20.87 39.88
C GLY A 291 -15.47 -20.98 38.93
N GLU A 292 -15.58 -22.15 38.31
CA GLU A 292 -16.76 -22.62 37.60
C GLU A 292 -17.89 -22.78 38.62
N GLU A 293 -18.64 -21.72 38.88
CA GLU A 293 -20.03 -21.81 39.33
C GLU A 293 -20.97 -21.86 38.12
#